data_AF-A0A7V9LX01-F1
#
_entry.id   AF-A0A7V9LX01-F1
#
_cell.length_a   1.000
_cell.length_b   1.000
_cell.length_c   1.000
_cell.angle_alpha   90.00
_cell.angle_beta   90.00
_cell.angle_gamma   90.00
#
_symmetry.space_group_name_H-M   'P 1'
#
loop_
_entity.id
_entity.type
_entity.pdbx_description
1 polymer ?
#
loop_
_entity_poly.entity_id
_entity_poly.type
_entity_poly.pdbx_seq_one_letter_code
_entity_poly.pdbx_strand_id
1 'polypeptide(L)'
;MRRYAQVWSLPSAPILILAGFLGRLPVAMVPLAVLLLVETRTGSYATAGLATAAYGLATAAVAPLLGRLADRIGPRPVLLVSGLAYPAALLGLLAILQADTPDTVVLAAAALAGAAMPLISSTVRALWIRVSGEGSVLHSAYALDAISVECVFVLGPVLVAGFVTFTSPAVPVVLAAALALIGSIAVAASAPARAWRPVPASRSRA
;
A
#
# COMPACT_ATOMS: atom_id res chain seq x y z
N MET A 1 -28.74 4.78 8.00
CA MET A 1 -27.76 5.67 8.64
C MET A 1 -27.28 5.19 10.02
N ARG A 2 -28.14 4.75 10.96
CA ARG A 2 -27.70 4.24 12.29
C ARG A 2 -26.61 3.16 12.26
N ARG A 3 -26.64 2.26 11.27
CA ARG A 3 -25.62 1.19 11.11
C ARG A 3 -24.23 1.71 10.72
N TYR A 4 -24.14 2.76 9.91
CA TYR A 4 -22.85 3.40 9.59
C TYR A 4 -22.29 4.15 10.82
N ALA A 5 -23.15 4.79 11.62
CA ALA A 5 -22.73 5.40 12.89
C ALA A 5 -22.18 4.36 13.88
N GLN A 6 -22.72 3.13 13.87
CA GLN A 6 -22.19 2.03 14.69
C GLN A 6 -20.77 1.60 14.27
N VAL A 7 -20.42 1.65 12.98
CA VAL A 7 -19.05 1.37 12.53
C VAL A 7 -18.06 2.35 13.15
N TRP A 8 -18.42 3.64 13.25
CA TRP A 8 -17.56 4.65 13.88
C TRP A 8 -17.36 4.46 15.38
N SER A 9 -18.25 3.73 16.06
CA SER A 9 -18.09 3.35 17.47
C SER A 9 -17.18 2.14 17.69
N LEU A 10 -16.76 1.44 16.64
CA LEU A 10 -15.86 0.29 16.76
C LEU A 10 -14.44 0.71 17.16
N PRO A 11 -13.72 -0.15 17.90
CA PRO A 11 -12.34 0.12 18.29
C PRO A 11 -11.45 0.43 17.09
N SER A 12 -10.78 1.58 17.11
CA SER A 12 -9.87 2.04 16.04
C SER A 12 -10.50 2.24 14.66
N ALA A 13 -11.83 2.27 14.52
CA ALA A 13 -12.49 2.49 13.22
C ALA A 13 -11.99 3.73 12.46
N PRO A 14 -11.81 4.91 13.08
CA PRO A 14 -11.25 6.06 12.38
C PRO A 14 -9.85 5.81 11.81
N ILE A 15 -9.00 5.07 12.54
CA ILE A 15 -7.65 4.72 12.09
C ILE A 15 -7.74 3.76 10.90
N LEU A 16 -8.58 2.72 10.98
CA LEU A 16 -8.73 1.74 9.90
C LEU A 16 -9.26 2.36 8.61
N ILE A 17 -10.16 3.34 8.71
CA ILE A 17 -10.69 4.06 7.55
C ILE A 17 -9.69 5.08 7.04
N LEU A 18 -9.30 6.05 7.87
CA LEU A 18 -8.51 7.21 7.42
C LEU A 18 -7.06 6.82 7.12
N ALA A 19 -6.38 6.15 8.04
CA ALA A 19 -5.01 5.72 7.79
C ALA A 19 -4.94 4.57 6.77
N GLY A 20 -5.95 3.70 6.75
CA GLY A 20 -6.10 2.69 5.71
C GLY A 20 -6.27 3.32 4.32
N PHE A 21 -7.10 4.35 4.20
CA PHE A 21 -7.27 5.13 2.97
C PHE A 21 -5.96 5.78 2.53
N LEU A 22 -5.30 6.54 3.41
CA LEU A 22 -4.03 7.21 3.10
C LEU A 22 -2.95 6.20 2.67
N GLY A 23 -2.82 5.10 3.41
CA GLY A 23 -1.84 4.06 3.09
C GLY A 23 -2.11 3.29 1.81
N ARG A 24 -3.35 3.32 1.28
CA ARG A 24 -3.73 2.67 0.02
C ARG A 24 -3.56 3.57 -1.20
N LEU A 25 -3.55 4.90 -1.04
CA LEU A 25 -3.29 5.84 -2.14
C LEU A 25 -2.08 5.47 -3.02
N PRO A 26 -0.93 5.02 -2.46
CA PRO A 26 0.22 4.59 -3.26
C PRO A 26 -0.07 3.51 -4.30
N VAL A 27 -1.02 2.61 -4.05
CA VAL A 27 -1.41 1.56 -5.02
C VAL A 27 -1.91 2.18 -6.32
N ALA A 28 -2.65 3.28 -6.25
CA ALA A 28 -3.18 3.98 -7.42
C ALA A 28 -2.22 5.05 -7.97
N MET A 29 -1.37 5.63 -7.12
CA MET A 29 -0.46 6.72 -7.52
C MET A 29 0.82 6.21 -8.19
N VAL A 30 1.48 5.23 -7.59
CA VAL A 30 2.88 4.90 -7.94
C VAL A 30 3.05 4.29 -9.33
N PRO A 31 2.17 3.42 -9.85
CA PRO A 31 2.32 2.91 -11.21
C PRO A 31 2.38 4.03 -12.27
N LEU A 32 1.46 5.00 -12.19
CA LEU A 32 1.45 6.14 -13.11
C LEU A 32 2.62 7.09 -12.84
N ALA A 33 2.94 7.37 -11.57
CA ALA A 33 4.05 8.23 -11.23
C ALA A 33 5.40 7.67 -11.69
N VAL A 34 5.63 6.36 -11.54
CA VAL A 34 6.85 5.68 -12.03
C VAL A 34 6.90 5.73 -13.56
N LEU A 35 5.80 5.47 -14.25
CA LEU A 35 5.74 5.58 -15.70
C LEU A 35 6.18 6.95 -16.19
N LEU A 36 5.54 8.02 -15.67
CA LEU A 36 5.85 9.39 -16.07
C LEU A 36 7.27 9.80 -15.68
N LEU A 37 7.71 9.44 -14.47
CA LEU A 37 9.04 9.77 -13.98
C LEU A 37 10.15 9.10 -14.82
N VAL A 38 10.00 7.81 -15.15
CA VAL A 38 10.99 7.08 -15.97
C VAL A 38 10.96 7.58 -17.41
N GLU A 39 9.78 7.89 -17.96
CA GLU A 39 9.67 8.44 -19.30
C GLU A 39 10.33 9.82 -19.39
N THR A 40 10.08 10.70 -18.41
CA THR A 40 10.70 12.03 -18.38
C THR A 40 12.23 11.95 -18.30
N ARG A 41 12.76 10.86 -17.75
CA ARG A 41 14.20 10.62 -17.60
C ARG A 41 14.86 9.99 -18.81
N THR A 42 14.21 8.97 -19.37
CA THR A 42 14.79 8.14 -20.44
C THR A 42 14.33 8.58 -21.83
N GLY A 43 13.28 9.40 -21.92
CA GLY A 43 12.60 9.74 -23.18
C GLY A 43 11.87 8.57 -23.83
N SER A 44 11.73 7.43 -23.12
CA SER A 44 11.24 6.17 -23.67
C SER A 44 10.05 5.63 -22.89
N TYR A 45 8.87 5.64 -23.53
CA TYR A 45 7.69 4.95 -23.01
C TYR A 45 7.88 3.43 -22.94
N ALA A 46 8.74 2.84 -23.77
CA ALA A 46 9.04 1.41 -23.71
C ALA A 46 9.75 1.06 -22.39
N THR A 47 10.79 1.83 -22.02
CA THR A 47 11.53 1.64 -20.76
C THR A 47 10.62 1.93 -19.57
N ALA A 48 9.84 3.02 -19.62
CA ALA A 48 8.87 3.36 -18.57
C ALA A 48 7.79 2.29 -18.37
N GLY A 49 7.28 1.73 -19.47
CA GLY A 49 6.32 0.63 -19.45
C GLY A 49 6.92 -0.63 -18.82
N LEU A 50 8.16 -0.98 -19.18
CA LEU A 50 8.88 -2.10 -18.56
C LEU A 50 9.12 -1.88 -17.07
N ALA A 51 9.50 -0.68 -16.64
CA ALA A 51 9.70 -0.36 -15.22
C ALA A 51 8.39 -0.49 -14.43
N THR A 52 7.30 0.02 -14.98
CA THR A 52 5.96 -0.07 -14.39
C THR A 52 5.47 -1.52 -14.32
N ALA A 53 5.75 -2.31 -15.37
CA ALA A 53 5.45 -3.74 -15.39
C ALA A 53 6.28 -4.52 -14.36
N ALA A 54 7.58 -4.23 -14.24
CA ALA A 54 8.45 -4.85 -13.25
C ALA A 54 7.97 -4.55 -11.82
N TYR A 55 7.60 -3.31 -11.54
CA TYR A 55 6.96 -2.89 -10.28
C TYR A 55 5.68 -3.68 -9.99
N GLY A 56 4.76 -3.75 -10.96
CA GLY A 56 3.48 -4.44 -10.81
C GLY A 56 3.64 -5.95 -10.59
N LEU A 57 4.49 -6.60 -11.40
CA LEU A 57 4.76 -8.03 -11.29
C LEU A 57 5.43 -8.39 -9.96
N ALA A 58 6.41 -7.60 -9.52
CA ALA A 58 7.04 -7.80 -8.22
C ALA A 58 6.04 -7.64 -7.06
N THR A 59 5.17 -6.62 -7.12
CA THR A 59 4.08 -6.43 -6.15
C THR A 59 3.17 -7.66 -6.09
N ALA A 60 2.73 -8.14 -7.26
CA ALA A 60 1.84 -9.29 -7.36
C ALA A 60 2.51 -10.60 -6.87
N ALA A 61 3.79 -10.79 -7.18
CA ALA A 61 4.55 -11.97 -6.80
C ALA A 61 4.82 -12.02 -5.29
N VAL A 62 5.12 -10.88 -4.65
CA VAL A 62 5.51 -10.81 -3.24
C VAL A 62 4.31 -10.71 -2.30
N ALA A 63 3.16 -10.18 -2.77
CA ALA A 63 1.96 -10.03 -1.94
C ALA A 63 1.51 -11.33 -1.22
N PRO A 64 1.45 -12.51 -1.86
CA PRO A 64 1.12 -13.76 -1.17
C PRO A 64 2.16 -14.17 -0.12
N LEU A 65 3.44 -13.88 -0.34
CA LEU A 65 4.51 -14.20 0.61
C LEU A 65 4.37 -13.34 1.87
N LEU A 66 4.17 -12.03 1.71
CA LEU A 66 3.93 -11.11 2.82
C LEU A 66 2.63 -11.44 3.55
N GLY A 67 1.60 -11.92 2.83
CA GLY A 67 0.33 -12.36 3.42
C GLY A 67 0.52 -13.57 4.33
N ARG A 68 1.18 -14.63 3.82
CA ARG A 68 1.52 -15.81 4.63
C ARG A 68 2.42 -15.44 5.82
N LEU A 69 3.35 -14.50 5.63
CA LEU A 69 4.18 -14.02 6.73
C LEU A 69 3.32 -13.31 7.78
N ALA A 70 2.41 -12.43 7.37
CA ALA A 70 1.49 -11.72 8.25
C ALA A 70 0.56 -12.68 9.01
N ASP A 71 0.12 -13.77 8.38
CA ASP A 71 -0.68 -14.80 9.06
C ASP A 71 0.13 -15.53 10.15
N ARG A 72 1.44 -15.75 9.91
CA ARG A 72 2.33 -16.49 10.82
C ARG A 72 2.86 -15.66 11.99
N ILE A 73 3.32 -14.44 11.75
CA ILE A 73 3.95 -13.59 12.77
C ILE A 73 3.08 -12.39 13.18
N GLY A 74 1.89 -12.27 12.58
CA GLY A 74 0.98 -11.15 12.76
C GLY A 74 1.21 -10.04 11.73
N PRO A 75 0.18 -9.23 11.43
CA PRO A 75 0.25 -8.17 10.42
C PRO A 75 1.11 -6.98 10.88
N ARG A 76 1.22 -6.73 12.18
CA ARG A 76 1.97 -5.59 12.74
C ARG A 76 3.45 -5.56 12.33
N PRO A 77 4.27 -6.59 12.61
CA PRO A 77 5.69 -6.56 12.23
C PRO A 77 5.86 -6.46 10.71
N VAL A 78 5.01 -7.13 9.93
CA VAL A 78 5.04 -7.07 8.47
C VAL A 78 4.78 -5.65 7.97
N LEU A 79 3.73 -5.00 8.47
CA LEU A 79 3.41 -3.61 8.09
C LEU A 79 4.49 -2.60 8.51
N LEU A 80 5.13 -2.77 9.67
CA LEU A 80 6.21 -1.88 10.10
C LEU A 80 7.43 -2.01 9.19
N VAL A 81 7.81 -3.24 8.84
CA VAL A 81 8.94 -3.51 7.94
C VAL A 81 8.63 -3.01 6.54
N SER A 82 7.49 -3.39 5.95
CA SER A 82 7.10 -2.94 4.61
C SER A 82 6.88 -1.42 4.57
N GLY A 83 6.33 -0.85 5.63
CA GLY A 83 6.08 0.58 5.76
C GLY A 83 7.35 1.43 5.78
N LEU A 84 8.50 0.87 6.17
CA LEU A 84 9.81 1.51 6.08
C LEU A 84 10.54 1.15 4.78
N ALA A 85 10.48 -0.12 4.37
CA ALA A 85 11.15 -0.62 3.18
C ALA A 85 10.61 0.04 1.89
N TYR A 86 9.30 0.25 1.80
CA TYR A 86 8.67 0.81 0.61
C TYR A 86 9.07 2.28 0.35
N PRO A 87 8.98 3.20 1.31
CA PRO A 87 9.53 4.55 1.16
C PRO A 87 11.02 4.53 0.79
N ALA A 88 11.82 3.70 1.46
CA ALA A 88 13.25 3.60 1.16
C ALA A 88 13.51 3.13 -0.28
N ALA A 89 12.74 2.15 -0.77
CA ALA A 89 12.85 1.67 -2.14
C ALA A 89 12.40 2.72 -3.18
N LEU A 90 11.33 3.48 -2.89
CA LEU A 90 10.89 4.58 -3.76
C LEU A 90 11.90 5.74 -3.81
N LEU A 91 12.46 6.12 -2.67
CA LEU A 91 13.52 7.13 -2.62
C LEU A 91 14.81 6.64 -3.29
N GLY A 92 15.13 5.35 -3.16
CA GLY A 92 16.22 4.70 -3.87
C GLY A 92 16.02 4.71 -5.39
N LEU A 93 14.81 4.41 -5.86
CA LEU A 93 14.45 4.54 -7.29
C LEU A 93 14.61 5.98 -7.78
N LEU A 94 14.16 6.96 -7.00
CA LEU A 94 14.37 8.38 -7.32
C LEU A 94 15.86 8.71 -7.42
N ALA A 95 16.68 8.27 -6.47
CA ALA A 95 18.13 8.51 -6.50
C ALA A 95 18.82 7.84 -7.70
N ILE A 96 18.44 6.60 -8.04
CA ILE A 96 18.95 5.87 -9.20
C ILE A 96 18.62 6.60 -10.50
N LEU A 97 17.39 7.11 -10.63
CA LEU A 97 16.97 7.90 -11.80
C LEU A 97 17.68 9.25 -11.92
N GLN A 98 18.26 9.77 -10.83
CA GLN A 98 19.09 10.98 -10.81
C GLN A 98 20.53 10.72 -11.26
N ALA A 99 20.99 9.48 -11.14
CA ALA A 99 22.30 9.06 -11.57
C ALA A 99 22.27 8.56 -13.03
N ASP A 100 23.41 8.66 -13.71
CA ASP A 100 23.60 8.08 -15.04
C ASP A 100 23.77 6.56 -14.91
N THR A 101 22.65 5.85 -14.80
CA THR A 101 22.60 4.40 -14.56
C THR A 101 21.93 3.68 -15.72
N PRO A 102 22.34 2.43 -16.01
CA PRO A 102 21.70 1.63 -17.05
C PRO A 102 20.22 1.36 -16.75
N ASP A 103 19.39 1.27 -17.81
CA ASP A 103 17.97 0.95 -17.71
C ASP A 103 17.69 -0.31 -16.86
N THR A 104 18.55 -1.32 -16.91
CA THR A 104 18.42 -2.55 -16.11
C THR A 104 18.43 -2.28 -14.61
N VAL A 105 19.19 -1.28 -14.15
CA VAL A 105 19.23 -0.85 -12.74
C VAL A 105 17.93 -0.15 -12.35
N VAL A 106 17.37 0.68 -13.26
CA VAL A 106 16.06 1.31 -13.08
C VAL A 106 14.96 0.26 -12.97
N LEU A 107 14.96 -0.74 -13.84
CA LEU A 107 13.99 -1.86 -13.81
C LEU A 107 14.09 -2.65 -12.50
N ALA A 108 15.31 -2.96 -12.04
CA ALA A 108 15.53 -3.65 -10.78
C ALA A 108 15.05 -2.82 -9.58
N ALA A 109 15.31 -1.51 -9.58
CA ALA A 109 14.84 -0.60 -8.53
C ALA A 109 13.31 -0.48 -8.50
N ALA A 110 12.67 -0.42 -9.68
CA ALA A 110 11.21 -0.42 -9.78
C ALA A 110 10.62 -1.74 -9.26
N ALA A 111 11.23 -2.89 -9.60
CA ALA A 111 10.83 -4.19 -9.06
C ALA A 111 11.00 -4.25 -7.53
N LEU A 112 12.10 -3.75 -6.98
CA LEU A 112 12.33 -3.67 -5.53
C LEU A 112 11.29 -2.80 -4.82
N ALA A 113 10.94 -1.66 -5.41
CA ALA A 113 9.86 -0.81 -4.90
C ALA A 113 8.52 -1.55 -4.89
N GLY A 114 8.19 -2.27 -5.97
CA GLY A 114 6.98 -3.08 -6.02
C GLY A 114 6.96 -4.20 -4.98
N ALA A 115 8.07 -4.92 -4.83
CA ALA A 115 8.25 -5.98 -3.84
C ALA A 115 8.09 -5.48 -2.40
N ALA A 116 8.44 -4.23 -2.12
CA ALA A 116 8.34 -3.65 -0.79
C ALA A 116 6.92 -3.16 -0.43
N MET A 117 5.97 -3.14 -1.39
CA MET A 117 4.62 -2.59 -1.22
C MET A 117 3.92 -3.12 0.05
N PRO A 118 3.44 -2.24 0.95
CA PRO A 118 2.74 -2.65 2.16
C PRO A 118 1.36 -3.31 1.91
N LEU A 119 1.05 -4.37 2.66
CA LEU A 119 -0.22 -5.10 2.61
C LEU A 119 -1.34 -4.44 3.45
N ILE A 120 -1.63 -3.17 3.21
CA ILE A 120 -2.62 -2.43 4.01
C ILE A 120 -4.04 -2.95 3.77
N SER A 121 -4.42 -3.22 2.51
CA SER A 121 -5.79 -3.64 2.18
C SER A 121 -6.19 -4.95 2.82
N SER A 122 -5.34 -5.97 2.76
CA SER A 122 -5.61 -7.26 3.41
C SER A 122 -5.59 -7.13 4.93
N THR A 123 -4.66 -6.34 5.48
CA THR A 123 -4.58 -6.13 6.94
C THR A 123 -5.83 -5.43 7.47
N VAL A 124 -6.25 -4.31 6.89
CA VAL A 124 -7.45 -3.58 7.33
C VAL A 124 -8.68 -4.48 7.24
N ARG A 125 -8.80 -5.29 6.18
CA ARG A 125 -9.92 -6.23 6.04
C ARG A 125 -9.93 -7.29 7.14
N ALA A 126 -8.77 -7.85 7.49
CA ALA A 126 -8.64 -8.78 8.60
C ALA A 126 -8.94 -8.12 9.97
N LEU A 127 -8.54 -6.86 10.16
CA LEU A 127 -8.82 -6.11 11.37
C LEU A 127 -10.31 -5.80 11.51
N TRP A 128 -11.03 -5.52 10.41
CA TRP A 128 -12.48 -5.34 10.44
C TRP A 128 -13.21 -6.55 10.99
N ILE A 129 -12.92 -7.75 10.47
CA ILE A 129 -13.48 -9.02 11.00
C ILE A 129 -13.31 -9.09 12.50
N ARG A 130 -12.12 -8.72 12.99
CA ARG A 130 -11.76 -8.82 14.40
C ARG A 130 -12.47 -7.80 15.29
N VAL A 131 -12.70 -6.57 14.82
CA VAL A 131 -13.32 -5.52 15.64
C VAL A 131 -14.85 -5.50 15.54
N SER A 132 -15.44 -5.95 14.43
CA SER A 132 -16.88 -5.96 14.24
C SER A 132 -17.55 -7.30 14.56
N GLY A 133 -16.78 -8.40 14.61
CA GLY A 133 -17.34 -9.75 14.66
C GLY A 133 -18.10 -10.09 13.37
N GLU A 134 -19.05 -11.01 13.44
CA GLU A 134 -19.89 -11.44 12.32
C GLU A 134 -21.20 -10.64 12.21
N GLY A 135 -21.81 -10.62 11.02
CA GLY A 135 -23.15 -10.06 10.80
C GLY A 135 -23.19 -8.65 10.20
N SER A 136 -24.27 -7.91 10.47
CA SER A 136 -24.62 -6.69 9.71
C SER A 136 -23.65 -5.52 9.88
N VAL A 137 -22.93 -5.45 11.02
CA VAL A 137 -21.93 -4.40 11.27
C VAL A 137 -20.68 -4.62 10.42
N LEU A 138 -20.22 -5.87 10.29
CA LEU A 138 -19.11 -6.24 9.41
C LEU A 138 -19.41 -5.89 7.95
N HIS A 139 -20.63 -6.20 7.48
CA HIS A 139 -21.04 -5.85 6.12
C HIS A 139 -21.01 -4.33 5.88
N SER A 140 -21.45 -3.54 6.87
CA SER A 140 -21.40 -2.07 6.79
C SER A 140 -19.96 -1.54 6.81
N ALA A 141 -19.08 -2.14 7.61
CA ALA A 141 -17.67 -1.80 7.65
C ALA A 141 -16.97 -2.12 6.31
N TYR A 142 -17.26 -3.27 5.72
CA TYR A 142 -16.76 -3.62 4.38
C TYR A 142 -17.30 -2.72 3.28
N ALA A 143 -18.57 -2.33 3.34
CA ALA A 143 -19.12 -1.36 2.39
C ALA A 143 -18.38 -0.02 2.47
N LEU A 144 -18.10 0.47 3.68
CA LEU A 144 -17.35 1.72 3.88
C LEU A 144 -15.87 1.60 3.46
N ASP A 145 -15.24 0.45 3.73
CA ASP A 145 -13.88 0.16 3.27
C ASP A 145 -13.81 0.08 1.74
N ALA A 146 -14.80 -0.54 1.09
CA ALA A 146 -14.90 -0.61 -0.37
C ALA A 146 -15.06 0.79 -0.99
N ILE A 147 -15.94 1.63 -0.45
CA ILE A 147 -16.07 3.03 -0.90
C ILE A 147 -14.72 3.75 -0.77
N SER A 148 -13.99 3.52 0.32
CA SER A 148 -12.67 4.12 0.52
C SER A 148 -11.67 3.66 -0.55
N VAL A 149 -11.72 2.39 -0.96
CA VAL A 149 -10.88 1.85 -2.04
C VAL A 149 -11.24 2.46 -3.39
N GLU A 150 -12.52 2.61 -3.72
CA GLU A 150 -12.94 3.30 -4.95
C GLU A 150 -12.46 4.75 -4.97
N CYS A 151 -12.58 5.46 -3.85
CA CYS A 151 -12.03 6.81 -3.70
C CYS A 151 -10.52 6.85 -3.92
N VAL A 152 -9.76 5.83 -3.49
CA VAL A 152 -8.32 5.73 -3.75
C VAL A 152 -8.03 5.64 -5.25
N PHE A 153 -8.78 4.82 -5.99
CA PHE A 153 -8.57 4.66 -7.44
C PHE A 153 -9.02 5.88 -8.26
N VAL A 154 -9.97 6.66 -7.76
CA VAL A 154 -10.35 7.96 -8.35
C VAL A 154 -9.32 9.04 -8.03
N LEU A 155 -8.94 9.19 -6.75
CA LEU A 155 -8.10 10.29 -6.28
C LEU A 155 -6.62 10.09 -6.64
N GLY A 156 -6.12 8.86 -6.67
CA GLY A 156 -4.72 8.56 -6.96
C GLY A 156 -4.24 9.17 -8.28
N PRO A 157 -4.85 8.84 -9.44
CA PRO A 157 -4.46 9.40 -10.73
C PRO A 157 -4.64 10.92 -10.80
N VAL A 158 -5.69 11.47 -10.18
CA VAL A 158 -5.93 12.93 -10.13
C VAL A 158 -4.81 13.64 -9.38
N LEU A 159 -4.38 13.11 -8.24
CA LEU A 159 -3.25 13.64 -7.49
C LEU A 159 -1.97 13.58 -8.32
N VAL A 160 -1.68 12.44 -8.97
CA VAL A 160 -0.49 12.30 -9.82
C VAL A 160 -0.51 13.32 -10.97
N ALA A 161 -1.60 13.39 -11.73
CA ALA A 161 -1.76 14.32 -12.83
C ALA A 161 -1.60 15.77 -12.37
N GLY A 162 -2.27 16.16 -11.27
CA GLY A 162 -2.15 17.50 -10.70
C GLY A 162 -0.71 17.84 -10.31
N PHE A 163 -0.04 16.98 -9.54
CA PHE A 163 1.34 17.25 -9.12
C PHE A 163 2.33 17.25 -10.30
N VAL A 164 2.20 16.33 -11.26
CA VAL A 164 3.07 16.32 -12.45
C VAL A 164 2.87 17.60 -13.28
N THR A 165 1.62 18.05 -13.43
CA THR A 165 1.28 19.24 -14.23
C THR A 165 1.81 20.54 -13.59
N PHE A 166 1.69 20.68 -12.27
CA PHE A 166 1.97 21.93 -11.58
C PHE A 166 3.31 21.98 -10.83
N THR A 167 3.99 20.84 -10.65
CA THR A 167 5.24 20.76 -9.88
C THR A 167 6.32 19.93 -10.60
N SER A 168 6.43 18.63 -10.32
CA SER A 168 7.43 17.74 -10.88
C SER A 168 6.96 16.27 -10.80
N PRO A 169 7.39 15.39 -11.73
CA PRO A 169 7.12 13.94 -11.66
C PRO A 169 7.63 13.23 -10.40
N ALA A 170 8.59 13.83 -9.67
CA ALA A 170 9.12 13.26 -8.43
C ALA A 170 8.19 13.45 -7.21
N VAL A 171 7.39 14.52 -7.20
CA VAL A 171 6.54 14.88 -6.04
C VAL A 171 5.48 13.81 -5.72
N PRO A 172 4.73 13.24 -6.69
CA PRO A 172 3.79 12.15 -6.41
C PRO A 172 4.46 10.92 -5.79
N VAL A 173 5.69 10.61 -6.17
CA VAL A 173 6.45 9.45 -5.64
C VAL A 173 6.82 9.69 -4.17
N VAL A 174 7.33 10.88 -3.84
CA VAL A 174 7.65 11.25 -2.45
C VAL A 174 6.38 11.30 -1.59
N LEU A 175 5.29 11.85 -2.12
CA LEU A 175 4.00 11.87 -1.43
C LEU A 175 3.49 10.45 -1.18
N ALA A 176 3.54 9.56 -2.17
CA ALA A 176 3.14 8.16 -2.00
C ALA A 176 4.01 7.44 -0.95
N ALA A 177 5.32 7.70 -0.93
CA ALA A 177 6.21 7.18 0.10
C ALA A 177 5.79 7.64 1.52
N ALA A 178 5.51 8.93 1.70
CA ALA A 178 5.06 9.47 2.99
C ALA A 178 3.69 8.88 3.41
N LEU A 179 2.74 8.79 2.48
CA LEU A 179 1.42 8.23 2.73
C LEU A 179 1.47 6.74 3.10
N ALA A 180 2.29 5.95 2.39
CA ALA A 180 2.53 4.54 2.72
C ALA A 180 3.11 4.39 4.12
N LEU A 181 4.11 5.21 4.47
CA LEU A 181 4.76 5.18 5.78
C LEU A 181 3.75 5.49 6.89
N ILE A 182 3.05 6.62 6.78
CA ILE A 182 2.08 7.09 7.78
C ILE A 182 0.94 6.07 7.91
N GLY A 183 0.36 5.63 6.80
CA GLY A 183 -0.73 4.65 6.80
C GLY A 183 -0.32 3.31 7.40
N SER A 184 0.84 2.79 7.00
CA SER A 184 1.37 1.52 7.53
C SER A 184 1.62 1.59 9.04
N ILE A 185 2.31 2.64 9.50
CA ILE A 185 2.62 2.82 10.93
C ILE A 185 1.34 3.00 11.73
N ALA A 186 0.40 3.83 11.29
CA ALA A 186 -0.85 4.08 12.00
C ALA A 186 -1.72 2.82 12.10
N VAL A 187 -1.87 2.05 11.01
CA VAL A 187 -2.60 0.77 11.04
C VAL A 187 -1.89 -0.26 11.92
N ALA A 188 -0.56 -0.37 11.83
CA ALA A 188 0.24 -1.26 12.68
C ALA A 188 0.20 -0.87 14.16
N ALA A 189 0.04 0.43 14.46
CA ALA A 189 -0.12 0.95 15.80
C ALA A 189 -1.54 0.83 16.35
N SER A 190 -2.54 0.48 15.53
CA SER A 190 -3.94 0.34 15.98
C SER A 190 -4.08 -0.72 17.08
N ALA A 191 -5.02 -0.51 18.02
CA ALA A 191 -5.28 -1.46 19.10
C ALA A 191 -5.53 -2.91 18.62
N PRO A 192 -6.37 -3.16 17.58
CA PRO A 192 -6.60 -4.52 17.10
C PRO A 192 -5.37 -5.14 16.42
N ALA A 193 -4.48 -4.34 15.81
CA ALA A 193 -3.22 -4.84 15.24
C ALA A 193 -2.22 -5.22 16.34
N ARG A 194 -2.09 -4.41 17.40
CA ARG A 194 -1.20 -4.70 18.54
C ARG A 194 -1.65 -5.93 19.34
N ALA A 195 -2.97 -6.12 19.46
CA ALA A 195 -3.52 -7.26 20.17
C ALA A 195 -3.51 -8.55 19.32
N TRP A 196 -2.99 -8.54 18.10
CA TRP A 196 -3.03 -9.68 17.18
C TRP A 196 -2.28 -10.88 17.76
N ARG A 197 -2.95 -12.04 17.79
CA ARG A 197 -2.34 -13.31 18.16
C ARG A 197 -2.40 -14.22 16.93
N PRO A 198 -1.24 -14.65 16.39
CA PRO A 198 -1.23 -15.62 15.30
C PRO A 198 -2.01 -16.87 15.71
N VAL A 199 -2.85 -17.39 14.81
CA VAL A 199 -3.51 -18.67 15.04
C VAL A 199 -2.41 -19.74 15.01
N PRO A 200 -2.24 -20.57 16.06
CA PRO A 200 -1.25 -21.65 16.03
C PRO A 200 -1.51 -22.50 14.79
N ALA A 201 -0.48 -22.70 13.96
CA ALA A 201 -0.60 -23.58 12.81
C ALA A 201 -1.08 -24.94 13.33
N SER A 202 -2.33 -25.30 13.04
CA SER A 202 -2.80 -26.66 13.29
C SER A 202 -1.86 -27.56 12.50
N ARG A 203 -1.07 -28.37 13.21
CA ARG A 203 -0.31 -29.45 12.58
C ARG A 203 -1.34 -30.34 11.91
N SER A 204 -1.59 -30.12 10.62
CA SER A 204 -2.26 -31.07 9.75
C SER A 204 -1.46 -32.36 9.87
N ARG A 205 -1.97 -33.31 10.65
CA ARG A 205 -1.43 -34.67 10.69
C ARG A 205 -1.50 -35.22 9.27
N ALA A 206 -0.36 -35.70 8.80
CA ALA A 206 -0.24 -36.54 7.61
C ALA A 206 -0.97 -37.87 7.83
#